data_AF-A0A3M1B0U0-F1
#
_entry.id   AF-A0A3M1B0U0-F1
#
_cell.length_a   1.000
_cell.length_b   1.000
_cell.length_c   1.000
_cell.angle_alpha   90.00
_cell.angle_beta   90.00
_cell.angle_gamma   90.00
#
_symmetry.space_group_name_H-M   'P 1'
#
loop_
_entity.id
_entity.type
_entity.pdbx_description
1 polymer ?
#
loop_
_entity_poly.entity_id
_entity_poly.type
_entity_poly.pdbx_seq_one_letter_code
_entity_poly.pdbx_strand_id
1 'polypeptide(L)'
;RQPVDIFVLELGGNDALRGIDPEVCFQSLDSILTKVKSKYPEAKLVVAGMEAPPNLGPDYVRQFHNIYPRLAEKHGAALIPFFLEGVGGVPELNLPDGIHPNAEGQKVVLENVWKVLYPLLEPAES
;
A
#
# COMPACT_ATOMS: atom_id res chain seq x y z
N ARG A 1 -10.16 24.72 -5.67
CA ARG A 1 -9.94 23.29 -5.32
C ARG A 1 -8.81 23.27 -4.33
N GLN A 2 -8.91 22.50 -3.24
CA GLN A 2 -7.81 22.35 -2.29
C GLN A 2 -6.65 21.57 -2.94
N PRO A 3 -5.40 21.96 -2.70
CA PRO A 3 -4.23 21.18 -3.13
C PRO A 3 -4.20 19.83 -2.41
N VAL A 4 -3.50 18.87 -2.99
CA VAL A 4 -3.18 17.58 -2.36
C VAL A 4 -1.68 17.57 -2.12
N ASP A 5 -1.27 17.63 -0.85
CA ASP A 5 0.15 17.61 -0.49
C ASP A 5 0.73 16.19 -0.51
N ILE A 6 -0.07 15.22 -0.05
CA ILE A 6 0.30 13.79 -0.03
C ILE A 6 -0.89 12.95 -0.50
N PHE A 7 -0.64 12.03 -1.43
CA PHE A 7 -1.60 11.02 -1.85
C PHE A 7 -1.10 9.62 -1.46
N VAL A 8 -1.91 8.89 -0.70
CA VAL A 8 -1.63 7.52 -0.27
C VAL A 8 -2.49 6.54 -1.08
N LEU A 9 -1.86 5.58 -1.76
CA LEU A 9 -2.51 4.50 -2.47
C LEU A 9 -2.44 3.21 -1.64
N GLU A 10 -3.56 2.81 -1.06
CA GLU A 10 -3.74 1.52 -0.38
C GLU A 10 -4.87 0.78 -1.12
N LEU A 11 -4.50 0.03 -2.15
CA LEU A 11 -5.39 -0.77 -2.99
C LEU A 11 -4.66 -2.03 -3.45
N GLY A 12 -5.42 -3.05 -3.85
CA GLY A 12 -4.91 -4.32 -4.38
C GLY A 12 -5.26 -5.53 -3.53
N GLY A 13 -5.55 -5.38 -2.23
CA GLY A 13 -5.91 -6.50 -1.36
C GLY A 13 -7.10 -7.32 -1.87
N ASN A 14 -8.13 -6.65 -2.42
CA ASN A 14 -9.29 -7.33 -3.02
C ASN A 14 -8.95 -8.10 -4.31
N ASP A 15 -8.01 -7.60 -5.10
CA ASP A 15 -7.52 -8.25 -6.33
C ASP A 15 -6.76 -9.53 -5.96
N ALA A 16 -5.91 -9.46 -4.93
CA ALA A 16 -5.25 -10.62 -4.32
C ALA A 16 -6.27 -11.66 -3.84
N LEU A 17 -7.28 -11.27 -3.05
CA LEU A 17 -8.30 -12.20 -2.56
C LEU A 17 -9.11 -12.88 -3.68
N ARG A 18 -9.20 -12.24 -4.86
CA ARG A 18 -9.90 -12.77 -6.05
C ARG A 18 -8.97 -13.50 -7.02
N GLY A 19 -7.67 -13.54 -6.77
CA GLY A 19 -6.68 -14.13 -7.66
C GLY A 19 -6.58 -13.43 -9.02
N ILE A 20 -6.84 -12.12 -9.07
CA ILE A 20 -6.67 -11.33 -10.30
C ILE A 20 -5.20 -11.33 -10.70
N ASP A 21 -4.91 -11.38 -12.00
CA ASP A 21 -3.54 -11.33 -12.52
C ASP A 21 -2.77 -10.13 -11.92
N PRO A 22 -1.61 -10.37 -11.26
CA PRO A 22 -0.80 -9.32 -10.65
C PRO A 22 -0.43 -8.18 -11.61
N GLU A 23 -0.23 -8.47 -12.91
CA GLU A 23 0.11 -7.44 -13.89
C GLU A 23 -1.11 -6.58 -14.27
N VAL A 24 -2.33 -7.14 -14.25
CA VAL A 24 -3.58 -6.36 -14.40
C VAL A 24 -3.79 -5.43 -13.20
N CYS A 25 -3.51 -5.93 -11.99
CA CYS A 25 -3.53 -5.11 -10.78
C CYS A 25 -2.50 -3.98 -10.88
N PHE A 26 -1.25 -4.29 -11.24
CA PHE A 26 -0.18 -3.32 -11.45
C PHE A 26 -0.59 -2.20 -12.43
N GLN A 27 -1.12 -2.56 -13.61
CA GLN A 27 -1.54 -1.58 -14.62
C GLN A 27 -2.66 -0.67 -14.12
N SER A 28 -3.59 -1.21 -13.34
CA SER A 28 -4.69 -0.45 -12.75
C SER A 28 -4.17 0.58 -11.73
N LEU A 29 -3.30 0.15 -10.82
CA LEU A 29 -2.68 1.02 -9.81
C LEU A 29 -1.75 2.07 -10.45
N ASP A 30 -0.98 1.69 -11.47
CA ASP A 30 -0.14 2.59 -12.25
C ASP A 30 -0.94 3.70 -12.94
N SER A 31 -2.12 3.36 -13.49
CA SER A 31 -3.03 4.33 -14.08
C SER A 31 -3.54 5.35 -13.05
N ILE A 32 -3.84 4.90 -11.83
CA ILE A 32 -4.27 5.77 -10.73
C ILE A 32 -3.15 6.76 -10.38
N LEU A 33 -1.93 6.27 -10.12
CA LEU A 33 -0.79 7.11 -9.76
C LEU A 33 -0.45 8.12 -10.87
N THR A 34 -0.48 7.68 -12.13
CA THR A 34 -0.28 8.56 -13.29
C THR A 34 -1.31 9.70 -13.34
N LYS A 35 -2.60 9.38 -13.16
CA LYS A 35 -3.68 10.39 -13.15
C LYS A 35 -3.55 11.36 -11.98
N VAL A 36 -3.19 10.86 -10.80
CA VAL A 36 -2.97 11.68 -9.61
C VAL A 36 -1.80 12.63 -9.84
N LYS A 37 -0.65 12.13 -10.30
CA LYS A 37 0.55 12.95 -10.55
C LYS A 37 0.30 14.00 -11.64
N SER A 38 -0.45 13.66 -12.69
CA SER A 38 -0.83 14.62 -13.74
C SER A 38 -1.72 15.74 -13.20
N LYS A 39 -2.64 15.43 -12.27
CA LYS A 39 -3.57 16.41 -11.70
C LYS A 39 -2.97 17.22 -10.55
N TYR A 40 -2.07 16.62 -9.79
CA TYR A 40 -1.39 17.21 -8.63
C TYR A 40 0.12 16.96 -8.74
N PRO A 41 0.84 17.73 -9.59
CA PRO A 41 2.26 17.51 -9.84
C PRO A 41 3.14 17.62 -8.60
N GLU A 42 2.75 18.45 -7.64
CA GLU A 42 3.49 18.67 -6.38
C GLU A 42 3.15 17.65 -5.29
N ALA A 43 2.14 16.80 -5.49
CA ALA A 43 1.77 15.80 -4.49
C ALA A 43 2.90 14.78 -4.31
N LYS A 44 3.29 14.56 -3.06
CA LYS A 44 4.12 13.42 -2.66
C LYS A 44 3.24 12.17 -2.74
N LEU A 45 3.76 11.10 -3.34
CA LEU A 45 3.04 9.84 -3.49
C LEU A 45 3.54 8.84 -2.44
N VAL A 46 2.61 8.11 -1.84
CA VAL A 46 2.90 6.96 -0.97
C VAL A 46 2.15 5.76 -1.51
N VAL A 47 2.86 4.63 -1.66
CA VAL A 47 2.27 3.34 -2.01
C VAL A 47 2.29 2.47 -0.75
N ALA A 48 1.13 1.97 -0.36
CA ALA A 48 0.99 1.01 0.73
C ALA A 48 0.99 -0.42 0.15
N GLY A 49 2.03 -1.18 0.46
CA GLY A 49 2.20 -2.54 -0.01
C GLY A 49 1.22 -3.51 0.64
N MET A 50 0.78 -4.51 -0.12
CA MET A 50 -0.10 -5.58 0.34
C MET A 50 0.47 -6.95 -0.04
N GLU A 51 0.05 -7.97 0.68
CA GLU A 51 0.42 -9.36 0.42
C GLU A 51 -0.76 -10.17 -0.13
N ALA A 52 -0.46 -11.17 -0.94
CA ALA A 52 -1.44 -12.13 -1.41
C ALA A 52 -1.56 -13.31 -0.42
N PRO A 53 -2.76 -13.93 -0.30
CA PRO A 53 -2.94 -15.16 0.47
C PRO A 53 -2.00 -16.29 0.02
N PRO A 54 -1.32 -17.00 0.95
CA PRO A 54 -0.38 -18.08 0.61
C PRO A 54 -0.97 -19.23 -0.22
N ASN A 55 -2.29 -19.45 -0.12
CA ASN A 55 -3.00 -20.51 -0.84
C ASN A 55 -3.12 -20.27 -2.36
N LEU A 56 -2.76 -19.08 -2.87
CA LEU A 56 -2.71 -18.78 -4.31
C LEU A 56 -1.41 -19.24 -4.99
N GLY A 57 -0.48 -19.81 -4.21
CA GLY A 57 0.76 -20.37 -4.72
C GLY A 57 1.92 -19.37 -4.73
N PRO A 58 3.16 -19.87 -4.62
CA PRO A 58 4.34 -19.05 -4.37
C PRO A 58 4.68 -18.10 -5.52
N ASP A 59 4.34 -18.48 -6.76
CA ASP A 59 4.59 -17.64 -7.93
C ASP A 59 3.67 -16.43 -7.98
N TYR A 60 2.39 -16.61 -7.62
CA TYR A 60 1.42 -15.52 -7.53
C TYR A 60 1.81 -14.57 -6.39
N VAL A 61 2.11 -15.10 -5.21
CA VAL A 61 2.52 -14.32 -4.03
C VAL A 61 3.75 -13.46 -4.35
N ARG A 62 4.79 -14.04 -4.95
CA ARG A 62 5.99 -13.27 -5.33
C ARG A 62 5.68 -12.18 -6.35
N GLN A 63 4.87 -12.46 -7.36
CA GLN A 63 4.51 -11.46 -8.37
C GLN A 63 3.68 -10.32 -7.78
N PHE A 64 2.72 -10.66 -6.92
CA PHE A 64 1.87 -9.68 -6.25
C PHE A 64 2.65 -8.79 -5.29
N HIS A 65 3.52 -9.38 -4.45
CA HIS A 65 4.44 -8.64 -3.58
C HIS A 65 5.26 -7.61 -4.37
N ASN A 66 5.76 -8.00 -5.55
CA ASN A 66 6.60 -7.14 -6.40
C ASN A 66 5.85 -5.99 -7.10
N ILE A 67 4.52 -5.94 -7.08
CA ILE A 67 3.75 -4.83 -7.66
C ILE A 67 4.15 -3.49 -7.01
N TYR A 68 4.15 -3.46 -5.68
CA TYR A 68 4.28 -2.23 -4.89
C TYR A 68 5.66 -1.58 -4.98
N PRO A 69 6.81 -2.29 -4.83
CA PRO A 69 8.12 -1.69 -5.06
C PRO A 69 8.31 -1.23 -6.51
N ARG A 70 7.79 -1.96 -7.50
CA ARG A 70 7.80 -1.52 -8.91
C ARG A 70 7.04 -0.21 -9.12
N LEU A 71 5.86 -0.06 -8.51
CA LEU A 71 5.08 1.18 -8.57
C LEU A 71 5.81 2.33 -7.86
N ALA A 72 6.38 2.06 -6.68
CA ALA A 72 7.10 3.07 -5.91
C ALA A 72 8.31 3.61 -6.68
N GLU A 73 9.13 2.72 -7.27
CA GLU A 73 10.26 3.10 -8.11
C GLU A 73 9.80 3.89 -9.33
N LYS A 74 8.79 3.39 -10.07
CA LYS A 74 8.30 4.04 -11.30
C LYS A 74 7.78 5.46 -11.07
N HIS A 75 7.12 5.71 -9.94
CA HIS A 75 6.48 6.99 -9.63
C HIS A 75 7.31 7.88 -8.69
N GLY A 76 8.48 7.43 -8.25
CA GLY A 76 9.25 8.12 -7.21
C GLY A 76 8.46 8.28 -5.91
N ALA A 77 7.64 7.29 -5.57
CA ALA A 77 6.78 7.29 -4.39
C ALA A 77 7.50 6.70 -3.18
N ALA A 78 7.15 7.17 -1.99
CA ALA A 78 7.52 6.47 -0.76
C ALA A 78 6.76 5.14 -0.66
N LEU A 79 7.38 4.12 -0.08
CA LEU A 79 6.81 2.77 0.03
C LEU A 79 6.62 2.40 1.50
N ILE A 80 5.41 2.02 1.87
CA ILE A 80 5.17 1.18 3.06
C ILE A 80 5.29 -0.27 2.56
N PRO A 81 6.33 -1.04 2.93
CA PRO A 81 6.60 -2.35 2.32
C PRO A 81 5.43 -3.33 2.45
N PHE A 82 4.85 -3.40 3.65
CA PHE A 82 3.61 -4.11 3.92
C PHE A 82 2.77 -3.34 4.93
N PHE A 83 1.56 -2.95 4.53
CA PHE A 83 0.64 -2.15 5.33
C PHE A 83 0.24 -2.84 6.65
N LEU A 84 0.01 -4.16 6.58
CA LEU A 84 -0.41 -4.99 7.71
C LEU A 84 0.76 -5.75 8.37
N GLU A 85 2.00 -5.27 8.23
CA GLU A 85 3.17 -5.85 8.89
C GLU A 85 2.93 -6.01 10.40
N GLY A 86 3.17 -7.21 10.93
CA GLY A 86 2.90 -7.54 12.33
C GLY A 86 1.43 -7.66 12.73
N VAL A 87 0.49 -7.51 11.78
CA VAL A 87 -0.96 -7.56 12.02
C VAL A 87 -1.65 -8.64 11.20
N GLY A 88 -1.37 -8.73 9.90
CA GLY A 88 -2.04 -9.66 9.00
C GLY A 88 -1.93 -11.11 9.49
N GLY A 89 -3.07 -11.78 9.70
CA GLY A 89 -3.12 -13.17 10.16
C GLY A 89 -2.84 -13.38 11.66
N VAL A 90 -2.67 -12.32 12.46
CA VAL A 90 -2.55 -12.40 13.93
C VAL A 90 -3.95 -12.36 14.56
N PRO A 91 -4.49 -13.47 15.09
CA PRO A 91 -5.89 -13.53 15.52
C PRO A 91 -6.28 -12.48 16.56
N GLU A 92 -5.39 -12.17 17.49
CA GLU A 92 -5.63 -11.21 18.58
C GLU A 92 -5.69 -9.76 18.09
N LEU A 93 -5.15 -9.47 16.90
CA LEU A 93 -5.08 -8.12 16.32
C LEU A 93 -6.09 -7.93 15.18
N ASN A 94 -6.86 -8.97 14.81
CA ASN A 94 -7.85 -8.90 13.74
C ASN A 94 -9.28 -9.08 14.25
N LEU A 95 -10.23 -8.72 13.40
CA LEU A 95 -11.62 -9.13 13.47
C LEU A 95 -11.73 -10.65 13.19
N PRO A 96 -12.91 -11.28 13.42
CA PRO A 96 -13.09 -12.71 13.21
C PRO A 96 -12.81 -13.23 11.79
N ASP A 97 -12.72 -12.34 10.79
CA ASP A 97 -12.31 -12.69 9.43
C ASP A 97 -10.79 -12.93 9.26
N GLY A 98 -9.99 -12.58 10.27
CA GLY A 98 -8.55 -12.81 10.32
C GLY A 98 -7.69 -11.89 9.44
N ILE A 99 -8.29 -10.91 8.75
CA ILE A 99 -7.58 -10.02 7.82
C ILE A 99 -7.85 -8.53 8.04
N HIS A 100 -8.93 -8.16 8.72
CA HIS A 100 -9.21 -6.78 9.06
C HIS A 100 -8.75 -6.48 10.49
N PRO A 101 -7.84 -5.51 10.71
CA PRO A 101 -7.35 -5.19 12.04
C PRO A 101 -8.46 -4.67 12.97
N ASN A 102 -8.47 -5.17 14.22
CA ASN A 102 -9.29 -4.63 15.29
C ASN A 102 -8.65 -3.36 15.90
N ALA A 103 -9.23 -2.79 16.96
CA ALA A 103 -8.73 -1.54 17.55
C ALA A 103 -7.25 -1.57 17.98
N GLU A 104 -6.75 -2.71 18.48
CA GLU A 104 -5.34 -2.86 18.84
C GLU A 104 -4.47 -3.07 17.59
N GLY A 105 -4.94 -3.86 16.61
CA GLY A 105 -4.25 -4.02 15.33
C GLY A 105 -4.10 -2.70 14.57
N GLN A 106 -5.11 -1.82 14.62
CA GLN A 106 -5.05 -0.49 14.01
C GLN A 106 -3.94 0.39 14.59
N LYS A 107 -3.57 0.22 15.87
CA LYS A 107 -2.42 0.92 16.45
C LYS A 107 -1.10 0.47 15.82
N VAL A 108 -0.96 -0.82 15.53
CA VAL A 108 0.24 -1.33 14.84
C VAL A 108 0.27 -0.87 13.38
N VAL A 109 -0.88 -0.88 12.69
CA VAL A 109 -0.99 -0.33 11.32
C VAL A 109 -0.61 1.15 11.30
N LEU A 110 -1.03 1.94 12.30
CA LEU A 110 -0.60 3.33 12.44
C LEU A 110 0.92 3.44 12.48
N GLU A 111 1.62 2.63 13.26
CA GLU A 111 3.09 2.66 13.32
C GLU A 111 3.73 2.33 11.97
N ASN A 112 3.17 1.40 11.21
CA ASN A 112 3.66 1.06 9.87
C ASN A 112 3.52 2.23 8.89
N VAL A 113 2.37 2.90 8.92
CA VAL A 113 2.09 4.08 8.09
C VAL A 113 2.94 5.26 8.53
N TRP A 114 3.02 5.52 9.83
CA TRP A 114 3.65 6.72 10.40
C TRP A 114 5.15 6.78 10.12
N LYS A 115 5.84 5.64 10.17
CA LYS A 115 7.27 5.54 9.80
C LYS A 115 7.58 6.09 8.40
N VAL A 116 6.64 5.99 7.47
CA VAL A 116 6.81 6.43 6.08
C VAL A 116 6.17 7.79 5.85
N LEU A 117 5.00 8.04 6.44
CA LEU A 117 4.24 9.26 6.22
C LEU A 117 4.84 10.46 6.96
N TYR A 118 5.31 10.28 8.20
CA TYR A 118 5.79 11.39 9.03
C TYR A 118 6.95 12.18 8.40
N PRO A 119 8.00 11.55 7.85
CA PRO A 119 9.09 12.29 7.18
C PRO A 119 8.61 13.11 5.97
N LEU A 120 7.45 12.78 5.39
CA LEU A 120 6.88 13.53 4.26
C LEU A 120 6.09 14.76 4.70
N LEU A 121 5.70 14.84 5.98
CA LEU A 121 5.01 16.00 6.57
C LEU A 121 6.00 17.11 6.92
N GLU A 122 7.25 16.77 7.18
CA GLU A 122 8.28 17.75 7.50
C GLU A 122 8.71 18.51 6.22
N PRO A 123 8.97 19.83 6.34
CA PRO A 123 9.64 20.56 5.27
C PRO A 123 10.97 19.87 4.97
N ALA A 124 11.37 19.81 3.70
CA ALA A 124 12.73 19.40 3.39
C ALA A 124 13.69 20.31 4.17
N GLU A 125 14.54 19.75 5.02
CA GLU A 125 15.59 20.53 5.66
C GLU A 125 16.39 21.26 4.57
N SER A 126 16.51 22.57 4.76
CA SER A 126 17.11 23.51 3.81
C SER A 126 18.63 23.47 3.83
#